data_AF-A0A660L6U5-F1
#
_entry.id   AF-A0A660L6U5-F1
#
_cell.length_a   1.000
_cell.length_b   1.000
_cell.length_c   1.000
_cell.angle_alpha   90.00
_cell.angle_beta   90.00
_cell.angle_gamma   90.00
#
_symmetry.space_group_name_H-M   'P 1'
#
loop_
_entity.id
_entity.type
_entity.pdbx_description
1 polymer ?
#
loop_
_entity_poly.entity_id
_entity_poly.type
_entity_poly.pdbx_seq_one_letter_code
_entity_poly.pdbx_strand_id
1 'polypeptide(L)'
;MNAWDSLEDELRAATRRAGARRFPRFAPHRRRGPWLALAAGLAAAVVVLLVVVRGDGPGTIPADERSVGTTTATPSGTPTGLRLSQTPVPADQLAAFAVLRRPQTRDERSDVLALLEDLVQRHDGIRANGIRVLSRARGEIVALVPLERGPFGRDRSKDVLDPLCLLRGAQSVGYGLTCGTLAEVLSGRVRWTRPPAGLAPDFAARVRLRVRGGRTITLTPRNNYYDAAAVDPSLVGIQPPRWLNAQGSEYRPTTTPPTAPGGAGRSMPELAPSDLRATPVAPGDSSLKKALSLLDDRHEVVRAWKVRGLQGHVLLTRKGAEWCLSVPDPLTDQPDVERGVGCVPDTRFQSRGAYVGLTPSDGKNGISVTVQPDLKTIRIRQR
;
A
#
# COMPACT_ATOMS: atom_id res chain seq x y z
N MET A 1 -6.88 27.19 6.39
CA MET A 1 -5.94 26.29 7.07
C MET A 1 -6.12 24.93 6.47
N ASN A 2 -5.18 24.51 5.63
CA ASN A 2 -5.32 23.28 4.86
C ASN A 2 -4.92 22.12 5.78
N ALA A 3 -5.51 20.94 5.60
CA ALA A 3 -5.15 19.75 6.39
C ALA A 3 -3.64 19.44 6.35
N TRP A 4 -2.94 20.00 5.36
CA TRP A 4 -1.50 19.97 5.17
C TRP A 4 -0.70 20.77 6.20
N ASP A 5 -1.10 22.01 6.49
CA ASP A 5 -0.38 22.87 7.43
C ASP A 5 -0.41 22.24 8.83
N SER A 6 -1.56 21.66 9.19
CA SER A 6 -1.75 20.93 10.45
C SER A 6 -0.89 19.67 10.55
N LEU A 7 -0.69 18.94 9.43
CA LEU A 7 0.12 17.72 9.40
C LEU A 7 1.61 18.05 9.53
N GLU A 8 2.07 19.09 8.83
CA GLU A 8 3.44 19.55 8.90
C GLU A 8 3.78 20.12 10.29
N ASP A 9 2.85 20.86 10.89
CA ASP A 9 2.99 21.36 12.26
C ASP A 9 2.98 20.22 13.30
N GLU A 10 2.13 19.20 13.12
CA GLU A 10 2.12 18.01 13.97
C GLU A 10 3.41 17.20 13.85
N LEU A 11 3.94 17.01 12.63
CA LEU A 11 5.22 16.34 12.39
C LEU A 11 6.37 17.13 13.03
N ARG A 12 6.46 18.44 12.79
CA ARG A 12 7.46 19.31 13.43
C ARG A 12 7.35 19.32 14.95
N ALA A 13 6.13 19.23 15.49
CA ALA A 13 5.91 19.14 16.94
C ALA A 13 6.32 17.77 17.51
N ALA A 14 6.12 16.68 16.76
CA ALA A 14 6.55 15.33 17.13
C ALA A 14 8.08 15.20 17.11
N THR A 15 8.76 15.67 16.05
CA THR A 15 10.22 15.64 15.95
C THR A 15 10.89 16.43 17.09
N ARG A 16 10.32 17.58 17.48
CA ARG A 16 10.78 18.37 18.63
C ARG A 16 10.66 17.62 19.96
N ARG A 17 9.60 16.82 20.13
CA ARG A 17 9.41 15.97 21.33
C ARG A 17 10.36 14.76 21.35
N ALA A 18 10.67 14.19 20.19
CA ALA A 18 11.59 13.05 20.07
C ALA A 18 13.06 13.46 20.33
N GLY A 19 13.48 14.64 19.84
CA GLY A 19 14.83 15.18 20.05
C GLY A 19 15.19 15.50 21.51
N ALA A 20 14.19 15.58 22.40
CA ALA A 20 14.40 15.88 23.83
C ALA A 20 14.66 14.64 24.70
N ARG A 21 14.51 13.41 24.17
CA ARG A 21 14.75 12.18 24.94
C ARG A 21 16.21 11.75 24.81
N ARG A 22 17.03 12.13 25.80
CA ARG A 22 18.36 11.55 26.01
C ARG A 22 18.21 10.04 26.25
N PHE A 23 18.67 9.22 25.31
CA PHE A 23 18.82 7.78 25.53
C PHE A 23 19.81 7.53 26.67
N PRO A 24 19.49 6.70 27.68
CA PRO A 24 20.47 6.26 28.64
C PRO A 24 21.54 5.43 27.92
N ARG A 25 22.80 5.84 28.06
CA ARG A 25 23.97 5.09 27.58
C ARG A 25 24.02 3.74 28.31
N PHE A 26 23.79 2.65 27.58
CA PHE A 26 24.06 1.31 28.09
C PHE A 26 25.58 1.09 28.19
N ALA A 27 26.04 0.78 29.40
CA ALA A 27 27.42 0.42 29.68
C ALA A 27 27.73 -1.02 29.19
N PRO A 28 28.95 -1.29 28.67
CA PRO A 28 29.33 -2.63 28.26
C PRO A 28 29.73 -3.49 29.47
N HIS A 29 28.98 -4.57 29.72
CA HIS A 29 29.39 -5.59 30.68
C HIS A 29 30.57 -6.40 30.11
N ARG A 30 31.76 -6.16 30.67
CA ARG A 30 32.96 -7.01 30.54
C ARG A 30 32.68 -8.40 31.14
N ARG A 31 32.78 -9.44 30.31
CA ARG A 31 33.03 -10.82 30.77
C ARG A 31 34.53 -11.04 30.89
N ARG A 32 34.99 -11.52 32.06
CA ARG A 32 36.26 -12.23 32.26
C ARG A 32 35.93 -13.60 32.87
N GLY A 33 36.56 -14.65 32.34
CA GLY A 33 36.36 -16.09 32.65
C GLY A 33 36.92 -16.50 34.02
N PRO A 34 37.60 -17.65 34.19
CA PRO A 34 37.93 -18.76 33.27
C PRO A 34 37.65 -20.16 33.86
N TRP A 35 37.56 -21.22 33.03
CA TRP A 35 38.00 -22.58 33.43
C TRP A 35 38.43 -23.34 32.16
N LEU A 36 39.74 -23.58 32.07
CA LEU A 36 40.43 -24.53 31.20
C LEU A 36 40.34 -25.92 31.84
N ALA A 37 40.12 -26.95 31.03
CA ALA A 37 41.04 -28.09 30.84
C ALA A 37 40.31 -29.34 30.34
N LEU A 38 40.83 -29.88 29.22
CA LEU A 38 40.92 -31.29 28.78
C LEU A 38 40.75 -31.32 27.24
N ALA A 39 41.85 -31.14 26.49
CA ALA A 39 42.76 -32.21 26.02
C ALA A 39 42.08 -33.08 24.95
N ALA A 40 42.35 -32.84 23.66
CA ALA A 40 43.48 -33.40 22.88
C ALA A 40 43.08 -34.72 22.19
N GLY A 41 43.09 -34.73 20.86
CA GLY A 41 42.87 -35.95 20.08
C GLY A 41 42.70 -35.74 18.57
N LEU A 42 43.83 -35.78 17.86
CA LEU A 42 44.01 -36.20 16.46
C LEU A 42 43.64 -35.25 15.30
N ALA A 43 44.69 -34.62 14.78
CA ALA A 43 44.86 -34.28 13.37
C ALA A 43 45.36 -35.51 12.59
N ALA A 44 44.85 -35.75 11.38
CA ALA A 44 45.59 -36.23 10.21
C ALA A 44 44.66 -36.40 8.98
N ALA A 45 45.20 -36.07 7.80
CA ALA A 45 44.65 -36.23 6.44
C ALA A 45 43.65 -35.11 6.03
N VAL A 46 43.86 -34.27 5.00
CA VAL A 46 44.64 -34.35 3.76
C VAL A 46 45.01 -32.93 3.33
N VAL A 47 46.30 -32.59 3.33
CA VAL A 47 46.87 -31.43 2.64
C VAL A 47 47.69 -31.96 1.47
N VAL A 48 47.01 -32.31 0.38
CA VAL A 48 47.62 -32.56 -0.94
C VAL A 48 46.53 -32.32 -1.99
N LEU A 49 46.50 -31.15 -2.64
CA LEU A 49 46.32 -31.04 -4.10
C LEU A 49 46.45 -29.56 -4.57
N LEU A 50 47.55 -29.32 -5.30
CA LEU A 50 47.71 -28.46 -6.49
C LEU A 50 47.61 -26.93 -6.31
N VAL A 51 48.73 -26.20 -6.23
CA VAL A 51 49.71 -25.87 -7.31
C VAL A 51 49.14 -24.86 -8.33
N VAL A 52 49.44 -23.60 -7.99
CA VAL A 52 49.88 -22.48 -8.83
C VAL A 52 50.28 -22.85 -10.28
N VAL A 53 49.61 -22.23 -11.25
CA VAL A 53 50.20 -21.97 -12.58
C VAL A 53 50.22 -20.46 -12.81
N ARG A 54 51.44 -19.94 -12.87
CA ARG A 54 51.83 -18.63 -13.43
C ARG A 54 51.66 -18.66 -14.95
N GLY A 55 51.26 -17.55 -15.54
CA GLY A 55 51.33 -17.32 -16.98
C GLY A 55 51.28 -15.82 -17.29
N ASP A 56 52.46 -15.23 -17.47
CA ASP A 56 52.69 -13.89 -18.02
C ASP A 56 52.37 -13.84 -19.52
N GLY A 57 51.93 -12.68 -20.02
CA GLY A 57 51.94 -12.36 -21.45
C GLY A 57 51.43 -10.94 -21.74
N PRO A 58 52.14 -10.12 -22.56
CA PRO A 58 52.09 -8.66 -22.49
C PRO A 58 51.24 -7.99 -23.57
N GLY A 59 50.78 -6.76 -23.30
CA GLY A 59 50.14 -5.88 -24.27
C GLY A 59 50.40 -4.40 -23.94
N THR A 60 51.35 -3.81 -24.66
CA THR A 60 51.65 -2.37 -24.82
C THR A 60 50.50 -1.67 -25.60
N ILE A 61 50.05 -0.44 -25.37
CA ILE A 61 50.51 0.95 -25.72
C ILE A 61 49.23 1.87 -25.55
N PRO A 62 49.22 3.22 -25.45
CA PRO A 62 50.17 4.25 -24.99
C PRO A 62 49.63 5.17 -23.86
N ALA A 63 50.54 6.00 -23.36
CA ALA A 63 50.30 7.23 -22.61
C ALA A 63 49.67 8.35 -23.48
N ASP A 64 48.70 9.08 -22.93
CA ASP A 64 48.73 10.53 -22.72
C ASP A 64 47.36 11.01 -22.23
N GLU A 65 47.30 11.59 -21.03
CA GLU A 65 46.79 12.95 -20.82
C GLU A 65 46.87 13.30 -19.33
N ARG A 66 47.80 14.21 -19.04
CA ARG A 66 47.75 15.06 -17.85
C ARG A 66 46.41 15.78 -17.83
N SER A 67 45.68 15.65 -16.74
CA SER A 67 44.79 16.71 -16.28
C SER A 67 44.97 16.88 -14.77
N VAL A 68 45.80 17.87 -14.45
CA VAL A 68 45.87 18.51 -13.14
C VAL A 68 44.56 19.28 -12.98
N GLY A 69 43.60 18.67 -12.28
CA GLY A 69 42.36 19.29 -11.86
C GLY A 69 42.31 19.32 -10.35
N THR A 70 42.62 20.49 -9.78
CA THR A 70 42.46 20.84 -8.38
C THR A 70 41.15 20.31 -7.82
N THR A 71 41.24 19.35 -6.89
CA THR A 71 40.07 18.80 -6.19
C THR A 71 39.59 19.84 -5.18
N THR A 72 38.77 20.78 -5.64
CA THR A 72 38.00 21.65 -4.75
C THR A 72 37.01 20.75 -4.01
N ALA A 73 37.29 20.53 -2.73
CA ALA A 73 36.40 19.81 -1.82
C ALA A 73 34.99 20.41 -1.93
N THR A 74 34.04 19.62 -2.45
CA THR A 74 32.63 19.97 -2.43
C THR A 74 32.22 20.16 -0.98
N PRO A 75 31.60 21.30 -0.63
CA PRO A 75 31.18 21.55 0.73
C PRO A 75 30.21 20.45 1.16
N SER A 76 30.51 19.88 2.32
CA SER A 76 29.65 18.95 3.05
C SER A 76 28.30 19.63 3.26
N GLY A 77 27.38 19.39 2.33
CA GLY A 77 26.02 19.92 2.38
C GLY A 77 25.32 19.30 3.56
N THR A 78 24.97 20.12 4.55
CA THR A 78 24.01 19.80 5.60
C THR A 78 22.83 19.07 4.94
N PRO A 79 22.44 17.86 5.40
CA PRO A 79 21.37 17.11 4.76
C PRO A 79 20.11 17.97 4.73
N THR A 80 19.80 18.50 3.55
CA THR A 80 18.63 19.32 3.26
C THR A 80 17.43 18.51 3.69
N GLY A 81 16.65 19.07 4.63
CA GLY A 81 15.63 18.33 5.36
C GLY A 81 14.73 17.47 4.46
N LEU A 82 14.62 16.19 4.82
CA LEU A 82 13.38 15.44 4.88
C LEU A 82 12.25 15.99 4.00
N ARG A 83 12.23 15.60 2.72
CA ARG A 83 11.29 16.18 1.75
C ARG A 83 10.20 15.16 1.38
N LEU A 84 9.03 15.33 1.99
CA LEU A 84 7.80 14.74 1.47
C LEU A 84 7.55 15.29 0.06
N SER A 85 7.24 14.41 -0.89
CA SER A 85 6.92 14.83 -2.25
C SER A 85 5.45 15.25 -2.34
N GLN A 86 5.22 16.39 -2.99
CA GLN A 86 3.88 16.82 -3.40
C GLN A 86 3.49 16.29 -4.78
N THR A 87 4.40 15.59 -5.48
CA THR A 87 4.09 15.02 -6.78
C THR A 87 2.97 13.98 -6.64
N PRO A 88 1.97 13.99 -7.54
CA PRO A 88 0.92 12.98 -7.53
C PRO A 88 1.51 11.59 -7.79
N VAL A 89 0.80 10.56 -7.35
CA VAL A 89 1.13 9.17 -7.73
C VAL A 89 0.98 9.03 -9.24
N PRO A 90 1.94 8.41 -9.94
CA PRO A 90 1.87 8.21 -11.39
C PRO A 90 0.59 7.48 -11.84
N ALA A 91 0.08 7.88 -13.01
CA ALA A 91 -1.20 7.40 -13.53
C ALA A 91 -1.20 5.89 -13.83
N ASP A 92 -0.06 5.33 -14.24
CA ASP A 92 0.13 3.90 -14.49
C ASP A 92 0.05 3.07 -13.19
N GLN A 93 0.60 3.58 -12.09
CA GLN A 93 0.45 2.96 -10.76
C GLN A 93 -1.00 3.05 -10.27
N LEU A 94 -1.64 4.21 -10.46
CA LEU A 94 -3.04 4.39 -10.16
C LEU A 94 -3.92 3.45 -11.00
N ALA A 95 -3.57 3.19 -12.25
CA ALA A 95 -4.29 2.24 -13.11
C ALA A 95 -4.08 0.77 -12.69
N ALA A 96 -2.89 0.43 -12.19
CA ALA A 96 -2.57 -0.93 -11.76
C ALA A 96 -3.15 -1.31 -10.39
N PHE A 97 -3.36 -0.33 -9.50
CA PHE A 97 -3.74 -0.55 -8.10
C PHE A 97 -4.87 0.38 -7.62
N ALA A 98 -6.08 -0.16 -7.51
CA ALA A 98 -7.31 0.41 -7.00
C ALA A 98 -7.14 0.96 -5.58
N VAL A 99 -6.32 0.28 -4.77
CA VAL A 99 -6.01 0.74 -3.42
C VAL A 99 -5.39 2.14 -3.41
N LEU A 100 -4.63 2.53 -4.44
CA LEU A 100 -4.06 3.87 -4.55
C LEU A 100 -5.11 4.93 -4.95
N ARG A 101 -6.17 4.52 -5.67
CA ARG A 101 -7.26 5.40 -6.11
C ARG A 101 -8.22 5.78 -4.99
N ARG A 102 -8.42 4.91 -3.99
CA ARG A 102 -9.33 5.23 -2.88
C ARG A 102 -8.77 6.35 -1.98
N PRO A 103 -9.62 7.17 -1.34
CA PRO A 103 -9.17 8.11 -0.32
C PRO A 103 -8.54 7.40 0.88
N GLN A 104 -7.58 8.07 1.52
CA GLN A 104 -7.02 7.62 2.79
C GLN A 104 -8.01 7.87 3.93
N THR A 105 -8.32 6.84 4.71
CA THR A 105 -9.21 6.95 5.87
C THR A 105 -8.54 7.68 7.03
N ARG A 106 -9.32 8.09 8.05
CA ARG A 106 -8.76 8.73 9.25
C ARG A 106 -7.77 7.81 9.98
N ASP A 107 -8.16 6.56 10.19
CA ASP A 107 -7.31 5.57 10.87
C ASP A 107 -6.02 5.32 10.11
N GLU A 108 -6.09 5.28 8.79
CA GLU A 108 -4.89 5.18 7.95
C GLU A 108 -3.98 6.39 8.09
N ARG A 109 -4.51 7.61 8.23
CA ARG A 109 -3.66 8.79 8.45
C ARG A 109 -2.92 8.70 9.78
N SER A 110 -3.59 8.26 10.84
CA SER A 110 -2.97 8.06 12.15
C SER A 110 -1.86 7.02 12.10
N ASP A 111 -2.09 5.88 11.44
CA ASP A 111 -1.05 4.87 11.26
C ASP A 111 0.10 5.36 10.39
N VAL A 112 -0.24 6.06 9.31
CA VAL A 112 0.76 6.62 8.39
C VAL A 112 1.61 7.67 9.08
N LEU A 113 1.06 8.51 9.95
CA LEU A 113 1.85 9.45 10.75
C LEU A 113 2.89 8.73 11.61
N ALA A 114 2.52 7.64 12.28
CA ALA A 114 3.44 6.85 13.09
C ALA A 114 4.54 6.18 12.24
N LEU A 115 4.20 5.75 11.02
CA LEU A 115 5.16 5.17 10.07
C LEU A 115 6.05 6.21 9.39
N LEU A 116 5.50 7.40 9.14
CA LEU A 116 6.16 8.46 8.40
C LEU A 116 7.38 8.93 9.14
N GLU A 117 7.34 9.13 10.46
CA GLU A 117 8.48 9.60 11.26
C GLU A 117 9.75 8.77 11.04
N ASP A 118 9.59 7.46 10.86
CA ASP A 118 10.69 6.53 10.61
C ASP A 118 11.03 6.38 9.12
N LEU A 119 10.02 6.37 8.25
CA LEU A 119 10.20 6.27 6.80
C LEU A 119 10.96 7.45 6.23
N VAL A 120 10.58 8.66 6.65
CA VAL A 120 11.17 9.91 6.13
C VAL A 120 12.65 9.98 6.46
N GLN A 121 13.09 9.43 7.59
CA GLN A 121 14.51 9.40 7.97
C GLN A 121 15.38 8.55 7.02
N ARG A 122 14.76 7.66 6.24
CA ARG A 122 15.47 6.67 5.41
C ARG A 122 15.22 6.84 3.92
N HIS A 123 14.18 7.58 3.55
CA HIS A 123 13.71 7.70 2.19
C HIS A 123 13.26 9.13 1.89
N ASP A 124 13.73 9.65 0.76
CA ASP A 124 13.26 10.92 0.21
C ASP A 124 12.07 10.70 -0.73
N GLY A 125 11.33 11.78 -1.01
CA GLY A 125 10.32 11.78 -2.06
C GLY A 125 9.06 10.96 -1.74
N ILE A 126 8.79 10.65 -0.48
CA ILE A 126 7.58 9.91 -0.08
C ILE A 126 6.34 10.72 -0.45
N ARG A 127 5.42 10.11 -1.20
CA ARG A 127 4.13 10.70 -1.56
C ARG A 127 3.10 10.38 -0.48
N ALA A 128 3.10 11.17 0.60
CA ALA A 128 2.30 10.90 1.80
C ALA A 128 0.81 10.63 1.51
N ASN A 129 0.22 11.40 0.58
CA ASN A 129 -1.18 11.23 0.17
C ASN A 129 -1.48 9.92 -0.58
N GLY A 130 -0.46 9.27 -1.11
CA GLY A 130 -0.55 7.98 -1.80
C GLY A 130 -0.36 6.78 -0.88
N ILE A 131 -0.02 6.98 0.41
CA ILE A 131 0.21 5.86 1.33
C ILE A 131 -1.12 5.19 1.68
N ARG A 132 -1.17 3.86 1.60
CA ARG A 132 -2.37 3.06 1.87
C ARG A 132 -2.06 1.93 2.80
N VAL A 133 -2.86 1.75 3.85
CA VAL A 133 -2.75 0.58 4.72
C VAL A 133 -3.47 -0.57 4.03
N LEU A 134 -2.75 -1.67 3.82
CA LEU A 134 -3.23 -2.86 3.15
C LEU A 134 -3.78 -3.89 4.14
N SER A 135 -3.13 -4.02 5.30
CA SER A 135 -3.50 -4.97 6.35
C SER A 135 -3.13 -4.45 7.74
N ARG A 136 -3.95 -4.81 8.72
CA ARG A 136 -3.70 -4.68 10.16
C ARG A 136 -3.96 -6.03 10.79
N ALA A 137 -2.92 -6.81 10.98
CA ALA A 137 -3.05 -8.16 11.51
C ALA A 137 -1.93 -8.43 12.50
N ARG A 138 -2.25 -9.07 13.63
CA ARG A 138 -1.28 -9.53 14.63
C ARG A 138 -0.36 -8.41 15.16
N GLY A 139 -0.90 -7.19 15.30
CA GLY A 139 -0.14 -6.03 15.76
C GLY A 139 0.83 -5.45 14.71
N GLU A 140 0.81 -5.95 13.48
CA GLU A 140 1.60 -5.44 12.37
C GLU A 140 0.73 -4.61 11.41
N ILE A 141 1.33 -3.56 10.86
CA ILE A 141 0.78 -2.76 9.79
C ILE A 141 1.54 -3.10 8.51
N VAL A 142 0.79 -3.37 7.44
CA VAL A 142 1.33 -3.46 6.09
C VAL A 142 0.80 -2.29 5.28
N ALA A 143 1.71 -1.52 4.67
CA ALA A 143 1.36 -0.34 3.89
C ALA A 143 2.01 -0.35 2.50
N LEU A 144 1.30 0.19 1.53
CA LEU A 144 1.84 0.55 0.22
C LEU A 144 2.29 2.01 0.28
N VAL A 145 3.55 2.26 -0.05
CA VAL A 145 4.21 3.56 0.00
C VAL A 145 4.73 3.89 -1.39
N PRO A 146 4.09 4.81 -2.13
CA PRO A 146 4.65 5.34 -3.36
C PRO A 146 5.71 6.42 -3.06
N LEU A 147 6.84 6.36 -3.74
CA LEU A 147 7.90 7.38 -3.66
C LEU A 147 8.13 7.99 -5.03
N GLU A 148 8.56 9.25 -5.09
CA GLU A 148 9.02 9.91 -6.31
C GLU A 148 10.34 9.35 -6.80
N ARG A 149 11.25 9.09 -5.86
CA ARG A 149 12.54 8.49 -6.10
C ARG A 149 12.95 7.70 -4.88
N GLY A 150 13.57 6.56 -5.06
CA GLY A 150 14.05 5.78 -3.93
C GLY A 150 15.16 4.80 -4.31
N PRO A 151 16.08 4.52 -3.36
CA PRO A 151 17.14 3.56 -3.59
C PRO A 151 16.56 2.14 -3.67
N PHE A 152 17.13 1.34 -4.56
CA PHE A 152 16.74 -0.05 -4.75
C PHE A 152 17.71 -1.03 -4.10
N GLY A 153 17.22 -1.82 -3.15
CA GLY A 153 18.03 -2.86 -2.50
C GLY A 153 19.22 -2.29 -1.72
N ARG A 154 20.34 -3.00 -1.72
CA ARG A 154 21.58 -2.55 -1.02
C ARG A 154 22.35 -1.51 -1.82
N ASP A 155 22.08 -1.38 -3.11
CA ASP A 155 22.80 -0.49 -4.01
C ASP A 155 22.06 0.84 -4.15
N ARG A 156 22.41 1.78 -3.26
CA ARG A 156 21.84 3.13 -3.25
C ARG A 156 22.18 3.96 -4.49
N SER A 157 23.09 3.49 -5.36
CA SER A 157 23.46 4.22 -6.58
C SER A 157 22.41 4.16 -7.68
N LYS A 158 21.45 3.23 -7.58
CA LYS A 158 20.35 3.08 -8.54
C LYS A 158 19.10 3.74 -7.99
N ASP A 159 19.03 5.05 -8.16
CA ASP A 159 17.79 5.79 -7.98
C ASP A 159 16.78 5.31 -9.01
N VAL A 160 15.72 4.67 -8.52
CA VAL A 160 14.57 4.31 -9.35
C VAL A 160 13.55 5.42 -9.23
N LEU A 161 13.00 5.84 -10.37
CA LEU A 161 11.87 6.76 -10.42
C LEU A 161 10.60 5.99 -10.11
N ASP A 162 9.73 6.63 -9.33
CA ASP A 162 8.41 6.12 -9.05
C ASP A 162 8.37 4.69 -8.47
N PRO A 163 9.18 4.32 -7.46
CA PRO A 163 9.07 3.01 -6.90
C PRO A 163 7.82 2.88 -6.02
N LEU A 164 7.24 1.68 -6.05
CA LEU A 164 6.21 1.24 -5.10
C LEU A 164 6.86 0.37 -4.05
N CYS A 165 6.76 0.79 -2.78
CA CYS A 165 7.31 0.07 -1.66
C CYS A 165 6.21 -0.57 -0.83
N LEU A 166 6.40 -1.85 -0.50
CA LEU A 166 5.61 -2.58 0.45
C LEU A 166 6.33 -2.55 1.79
N LEU A 167 5.77 -1.80 2.74
CA LEU A 167 6.24 -1.70 4.10
C LEU A 167 5.49 -2.68 4.98
N ARG A 168 6.19 -3.36 5.88
CA ARG A 168 5.61 -4.14 6.97
C ARG A 168 6.37 -3.85 8.24
N GLY A 169 5.66 -3.56 9.32
CA GLY A 169 6.28 -3.66 10.63
C GLY A 169 5.31 -3.43 11.77
N ALA A 170 5.87 -3.54 12.97
CA ALA A 170 5.20 -3.28 14.23
C ALA A 170 5.93 -2.11 14.90
N GLN A 171 5.17 -1.28 15.63
CA GLN A 171 5.73 -0.11 16.33
C GLN A 171 6.90 -0.48 17.28
N SER A 172 7.00 -1.73 17.73
CA SER A 172 8.00 -2.20 18.70
C SER A 172 9.18 -2.98 18.13
N VAL A 173 9.13 -3.45 16.87
CA VAL A 173 10.10 -4.46 16.34
C VAL A 173 10.84 -3.96 15.08
N GLY A 174 10.53 -2.75 14.62
CA GLY A 174 11.07 -2.19 13.38
C GLY A 174 10.27 -2.62 12.14
N TYR A 175 10.72 -2.14 10.98
CA TYR A 175 10.01 -2.30 9.72
C TYR A 175 10.89 -2.97 8.66
N GLY A 176 10.31 -3.91 7.92
CA GLY A 176 10.82 -4.41 6.66
C GLY A 176 10.22 -3.63 5.49
N LEU A 177 11.05 -3.30 4.51
CA LEU A 177 10.63 -2.61 3.30
C LEU A 177 11.13 -3.37 2.07
N THR A 178 10.26 -3.55 1.09
CA THR A 178 10.65 -4.04 -0.24
C THR A 178 10.08 -3.11 -1.30
N CYS A 179 10.92 -2.65 -2.23
CA CYS A 179 10.54 -1.67 -3.25
C CYS A 179 10.67 -2.25 -4.67
N GLY A 180 9.87 -1.71 -5.59
CA GLY A 180 9.72 -2.16 -6.97
C GLY A 180 9.54 -1.02 -7.95
N THR A 181 10.05 -1.12 -9.18
CA THR A 181 9.40 -0.48 -10.32
C THR A 181 8.01 -1.08 -10.49
N LEU A 182 7.10 -0.40 -11.18
CA LEU A 182 5.79 -0.97 -11.50
C LEU A 182 5.91 -2.34 -12.18
N ALA A 183 6.85 -2.49 -13.13
CA ALA A 183 7.12 -3.76 -13.81
C ALA A 183 7.54 -4.90 -12.84
N GLU A 184 8.35 -4.59 -11.84
CA GLU A 184 8.76 -5.55 -10.82
C GLU A 184 7.63 -5.91 -9.86
N VAL A 185 6.75 -4.96 -9.54
CA VAL A 185 5.54 -5.25 -8.78
C VAL A 185 4.61 -6.17 -9.57
N LEU A 186 4.34 -5.87 -10.84
CA LEU A 186 3.44 -6.64 -11.70
C LEU A 186 3.96 -8.05 -12.00
N SER A 187 5.29 -8.23 -12.05
CA SER A 187 5.93 -9.55 -12.13
C SER A 187 6.02 -10.26 -10.77
N GLY A 188 5.55 -9.63 -9.70
CA GLY A 188 5.49 -10.20 -8.35
C GLY A 188 6.86 -10.32 -7.66
N ARG A 189 7.84 -9.49 -8.04
CA ARG A 189 9.15 -9.42 -7.38
C ARG A 189 9.11 -8.63 -6.08
N VAL A 190 8.21 -7.65 -5.96
CA VAL A 190 7.96 -6.93 -4.71
C VAL A 190 7.08 -7.77 -3.79
N ARG A 191 7.70 -8.47 -2.85
CA ARG A 191 7.04 -9.40 -1.95
C ARG A 191 7.96 -9.82 -0.79
N TRP A 192 7.36 -10.42 0.22
CA TRP A 192 8.05 -11.30 1.16
C TRP A 192 7.83 -12.76 0.78
N THR A 193 8.82 -13.59 1.07
CA THR A 193 8.77 -15.04 0.81
C THR A 193 8.45 -15.85 2.06
N ARG A 194 8.50 -15.26 3.26
CA ARG A 194 8.25 -15.96 4.53
C ARG A 194 7.59 -15.03 5.58
N PRO A 195 6.31 -15.24 5.92
CA PRO A 195 5.33 -15.91 5.06
C PRO A 195 5.17 -15.15 3.72
N PRO A 196 4.74 -15.83 2.64
CA PRO A 196 4.52 -15.19 1.34
C PRO A 196 3.46 -14.09 1.43
N ALA A 197 3.84 -12.88 1.06
CA ALA A 197 2.91 -11.77 1.00
C ALA A 197 3.38 -10.73 -0.02
N GLY A 198 2.46 -10.05 -0.68
CA GLY A 198 2.82 -9.12 -1.74
C GLY A 198 1.63 -8.39 -2.34
N LEU A 199 1.92 -7.57 -3.35
CA LEU A 199 0.92 -6.83 -4.09
C LEU A 199 0.31 -7.69 -5.19
N ALA A 200 -0.98 -7.50 -5.46
CA ALA A 200 -1.70 -8.08 -6.58
C ALA A 200 -2.37 -6.96 -7.39
N PRO A 201 -2.26 -6.96 -8.73
CA PRO A 201 -2.90 -5.95 -9.57
C PRO A 201 -4.42 -6.06 -9.53
N ASP A 202 -5.13 -5.01 -9.92
CA ASP A 202 -6.60 -4.90 -9.80
C ASP A 202 -7.40 -6.08 -10.34
N PHE A 203 -7.02 -6.55 -11.52
CA PHE A 203 -7.74 -7.61 -12.21
C PHE A 203 -7.47 -9.01 -11.63
N ALA A 204 -6.57 -9.12 -10.66
CA ALA A 204 -6.26 -10.38 -9.98
C ALA A 204 -7.34 -10.72 -8.95
N ALA A 205 -8.35 -11.48 -9.37
CA ALA A 205 -9.36 -12.02 -8.46
C ALA A 205 -8.75 -13.08 -7.51
N ARG A 206 -7.75 -13.83 -7.98
CA ARG A 206 -7.03 -14.84 -7.19
C ARG A 206 -5.53 -14.80 -7.46
N VAL A 207 -4.75 -15.21 -6.47
CA VAL A 207 -3.28 -15.36 -6.55
C VAL A 207 -2.94 -16.80 -6.31
N ARG A 208 -2.28 -17.43 -7.28
CA ARG A 208 -1.75 -18.78 -7.14
C ARG A 208 -0.27 -18.70 -6.79
N LEU A 209 0.10 -19.30 -5.67
CA LEU A 209 1.47 -19.34 -5.17
C LEU A 209 1.96 -20.78 -5.12
N ARG A 210 3.16 -21.02 -5.67
CA ARG A 210 3.90 -22.26 -5.42
C ARG A 210 4.82 -22.08 -4.23
N VAL A 211 4.55 -22.83 -3.17
CA VAL A 211 5.31 -22.81 -1.92
C VAL A 211 6.33 -23.95 -1.88
N ARG A 212 7.30 -23.86 -0.97
CA ARG A 212 8.30 -24.90 -0.71
C ARG A 212 7.60 -26.23 -0.42
N GLY A 213 8.12 -27.33 -0.95
CA GLY A 213 7.49 -28.65 -0.91
C GLY A 213 6.54 -28.92 -2.07
N GLY A 214 6.46 -28.03 -3.07
CA GLY A 214 5.68 -28.25 -4.30
C GLY A 214 4.18 -27.97 -4.17
N ARG A 215 3.68 -27.74 -2.95
CA ARG A 215 2.29 -27.36 -2.69
C ARG A 215 1.95 -26.06 -3.43
N THR A 216 0.75 -26.01 -4.00
CA THR A 216 0.17 -24.81 -4.59
C THR A 216 -0.97 -24.34 -3.72
N ILE A 217 -1.00 -23.06 -3.39
CA ILE A 217 -2.10 -22.43 -2.67
C ILE A 217 -2.71 -21.34 -3.54
N THR A 218 -4.00 -21.10 -3.36
CA THR A 218 -4.72 -20.01 -4.02
C THR A 218 -5.30 -19.09 -2.96
N LEU A 219 -5.02 -17.79 -3.09
CA LEU A 219 -5.46 -16.74 -2.17
C LEU A 219 -6.34 -15.74 -2.92
N THR A 220 -7.23 -15.06 -2.20
CA THR A 220 -7.99 -13.93 -2.73
C THR A 220 -7.35 -12.63 -2.20
N PRO A 221 -6.81 -11.76 -3.08
CA PRO A 221 -6.32 -10.46 -2.66
C PRO A 221 -7.42 -9.62 -2.00
N ARG A 222 -7.03 -8.80 -1.03
CA ARG A 222 -7.85 -7.75 -0.44
C ARG A 222 -7.06 -6.46 -0.53
N ASN A 223 -7.68 -5.39 -1.04
CA ASN A 223 -6.99 -4.09 -1.24
C ASN A 223 -5.67 -4.22 -2.03
N ASN A 224 -5.68 -4.97 -3.14
CA ASN A 224 -4.48 -5.25 -3.93
C ASN A 224 -3.34 -5.96 -3.16
N TYR A 225 -3.66 -6.66 -2.07
CA TYR A 225 -2.68 -7.31 -1.22
C TYR A 225 -3.07 -8.75 -0.91
N TYR A 226 -2.10 -9.66 -0.97
CA TYR A 226 -2.26 -11.04 -0.51
C TYR A 226 -1.30 -11.34 0.63
N ASP A 227 -1.76 -12.14 1.59
CA ASP A 227 -0.96 -12.58 2.73
C ASP A 227 -1.24 -14.05 3.04
N ALA A 228 -0.24 -14.90 2.80
CA ALA A 228 -0.32 -16.32 3.08
C ALA A 228 -0.19 -16.63 4.58
N ALA A 229 0.22 -15.67 5.41
CA ALA A 229 0.31 -15.85 6.86
C ALA A 229 -1.05 -16.17 7.50
N ALA A 230 -2.15 -15.72 6.87
CA ALA A 230 -3.51 -16.01 7.27
C ALA A 230 -3.90 -17.48 7.03
N VAL A 231 -3.27 -18.15 6.06
CA VAL A 231 -3.47 -19.57 5.79
C VAL A 231 -2.54 -20.41 6.65
N ASP A 232 -1.24 -20.12 6.60
CA ASP A 232 -0.21 -20.87 7.32
C ASP A 232 1.05 -19.99 7.45
N PRO A 233 1.40 -19.51 8.66
CA PRO A 233 2.56 -18.63 8.87
C PRO A 233 3.91 -19.31 8.63
N SER A 234 3.95 -20.65 8.55
CA SER A 234 5.18 -21.41 8.27
C SER A 234 5.52 -21.48 6.78
N LEU A 235 4.61 -21.03 5.92
CA LEU A 235 4.78 -21.07 4.47
C LEU A 235 6.02 -20.33 4.00
N VAL A 236 6.64 -20.88 2.96
CA VAL A 236 7.75 -20.25 2.24
C VAL A 236 7.47 -20.29 0.76
N GLY A 237 7.38 -19.12 0.12
CA GLY A 237 7.08 -18.95 -1.30
C GLY A 237 8.38 -18.91 -2.09
N ILE A 238 8.45 -19.70 -3.17
CA ILE A 238 9.70 -19.87 -3.92
C ILE A 238 9.62 -19.38 -5.37
N GLN A 239 8.42 -19.27 -5.95
CA GLN A 239 8.21 -18.82 -7.33
C GLN A 239 7.38 -17.53 -7.38
N PRO A 240 7.56 -16.67 -8.40
CA PRO A 240 6.65 -15.55 -8.70
C PRO A 240 5.17 -15.94 -8.59
N PRO A 241 4.33 -15.08 -7.99
CA PRO A 241 2.89 -15.31 -7.99
C PRO A 241 2.34 -15.38 -9.42
N ARG A 242 1.30 -16.19 -9.61
CA ARG A 242 0.48 -16.17 -10.83
C ARG A 242 -0.86 -15.52 -10.51
N TRP A 243 -1.22 -14.53 -11.31
CA TRP A 243 -2.50 -13.82 -11.16
C TRP A 243 -3.57 -14.56 -11.94
N LEU A 244 -4.73 -14.76 -11.34
CA LEU A 244 -5.87 -15.38 -12.00
C LEU A 244 -7.04 -14.40 -12.01
N ASN A 245 -7.75 -14.32 -13.13
CA ASN A 245 -8.99 -13.56 -13.23
C ASN A 245 -10.14 -14.29 -12.51
N ALA A 246 -11.34 -13.71 -12.55
CA ALA A 246 -12.54 -14.29 -11.93
C ALA A 246 -12.85 -15.70 -12.46
N GLN A 247 -12.63 -15.93 -13.76
CA GLN A 247 -12.84 -17.21 -14.44
C GLN A 247 -11.74 -18.25 -14.10
N GLY A 248 -10.65 -17.83 -13.47
CA GLY A 248 -9.53 -18.70 -13.09
C GLY A 248 -8.44 -18.85 -14.15
N SER A 249 -8.55 -18.12 -15.27
CA SER A 249 -7.52 -18.04 -16.29
C SER A 249 -6.35 -17.18 -15.82
N GLU A 250 -5.13 -17.56 -16.21
CA GLU A 250 -3.93 -16.80 -15.89
C GLU A 250 -3.96 -15.43 -16.58
N TYR A 251 -3.74 -14.38 -15.80
CA TYR A 251 -3.68 -13.00 -16.25
C TYR A 251 -2.23 -12.52 -16.14
N ARG A 252 -1.70 -11.97 -17.24
CA ARG A 252 -0.41 -11.28 -17.25
C ARG A 252 -0.65 -9.79 -17.35
N PRO A 253 -0.37 -9.02 -16.29
CA PRO A 253 -0.46 -7.58 -16.34
C PRO A 253 0.58 -7.08 -17.33
N THR A 254 0.15 -6.35 -18.34
CA THR A 254 1.05 -5.59 -19.18
C THR A 254 1.43 -4.31 -18.45
N THR A 255 2.69 -3.88 -18.58
CA THR A 255 3.15 -2.56 -18.10
C THR A 255 2.56 -1.43 -18.92
N THR A 256 2.20 -1.72 -20.17
CA THR A 256 1.23 -0.91 -20.89
C THR A 256 -0.06 -1.04 -20.09
N PRO A 257 -0.58 0.06 -19.50
CA PRO A 257 -1.96 0.05 -19.06
C PRO A 257 -2.75 -0.57 -20.21
N PRO A 258 -3.69 -1.51 -19.98
CA PRO A 258 -4.64 -1.78 -21.05
C PRO A 258 -5.07 -0.39 -21.50
N THR A 259 -4.85 -0.06 -22.78
CA THR A 259 -5.49 1.12 -23.35
C THR A 259 -6.93 0.88 -22.97
N ALA A 260 -7.40 1.56 -21.92
CA ALA A 260 -8.78 1.45 -21.48
C ALA A 260 -9.52 1.61 -22.79
N PRO A 261 -10.34 0.63 -23.24
CA PRO A 261 -10.88 0.66 -24.59
C PRO A 261 -11.49 2.04 -24.80
N GLY A 262 -10.81 2.91 -25.57
CA GLY A 262 -10.99 4.37 -25.54
C GLY A 262 -10.87 5.03 -24.16
N GLY A 263 -9.65 5.36 -23.73
CA GLY A 263 -9.36 6.22 -22.57
C GLY A 263 -9.72 7.68 -22.81
N ALA A 264 -10.99 7.97 -23.11
CA ALA A 264 -11.59 9.16 -22.52
C ALA A 264 -11.63 8.89 -21.02
N GLY A 265 -11.10 9.78 -20.18
CA GLY A 265 -11.33 9.67 -18.74
C GLY A 265 -12.81 9.39 -18.54
N ARG A 266 -13.15 8.30 -17.83
CA ARG A 266 -14.56 7.99 -17.55
C ARG A 266 -15.07 9.15 -16.71
N SER A 267 -15.68 10.11 -17.39
CA SER A 267 -16.41 11.19 -16.75
C SER A 267 -17.59 10.55 -16.04
N MET A 268 -17.98 11.13 -14.91
CA MET A 268 -19.23 10.73 -14.32
C MET A 268 -20.32 10.94 -15.38
N PRO A 269 -21.14 9.92 -15.67
CA PRO A 269 -22.26 10.12 -16.58
C PRO A 269 -23.08 11.29 -16.06
N GLU A 270 -23.48 12.19 -16.94
CA GLU A 270 -24.44 13.23 -16.58
C GLU A 270 -25.76 12.53 -16.25
N LEU A 271 -26.19 12.61 -15.00
CA LEU A 271 -27.39 11.95 -14.50
C LEU A 271 -28.46 13.02 -14.36
N ALA A 272 -29.58 12.84 -15.07
CA ALA A 272 -30.69 13.74 -14.90
C ALA A 272 -31.19 13.68 -13.43
N PRO A 273 -31.71 14.78 -12.85
CA PRO A 273 -32.25 14.76 -11.50
C PRO A 273 -33.32 13.67 -11.27
N SER A 274 -34.04 13.26 -12.31
CA SER A 274 -34.99 12.15 -12.29
C SER A 274 -34.35 10.77 -12.06
N ASP A 275 -33.10 10.59 -12.50
CA ASP A 275 -32.36 9.34 -12.34
C ASP A 275 -31.74 9.20 -10.95
N LEU A 276 -31.63 10.31 -10.21
CA LEU A 276 -31.15 10.32 -8.83
C LEU A 276 -32.25 10.04 -7.79
N ARG A 277 -33.43 9.59 -8.24
CA ARG A 277 -34.50 9.13 -7.35
C ARG A 277 -34.11 7.82 -6.67
N ALA A 278 -34.16 7.82 -5.35
CA ALA A 278 -33.88 6.67 -4.51
C ALA A 278 -35.18 5.99 -4.09
N THR A 279 -35.28 4.68 -4.32
CA THR A 279 -36.38 3.84 -3.86
C THR A 279 -35.90 2.96 -2.72
N PRO A 280 -36.56 2.93 -1.55
CA PRO A 280 -36.19 2.05 -0.45
C PRO A 280 -36.18 0.58 -0.89
N VAL A 281 -35.19 -0.17 -0.42
CA VAL A 281 -35.05 -1.62 -0.62
C VAL A 281 -35.02 -2.26 0.76
N ALA A 282 -35.78 -3.35 0.94
CA ALA A 282 -35.78 -4.09 2.20
C ALA A 282 -34.39 -4.71 2.45
N PRO A 283 -33.85 -4.70 3.68
CA PRO A 283 -32.53 -5.28 3.97
C PRO A 283 -32.37 -6.76 3.61
N GLY A 284 -33.47 -7.52 3.55
CA GLY A 284 -33.49 -8.93 3.14
C GLY A 284 -33.70 -9.17 1.64
N ASP A 285 -33.77 -8.11 0.82
CA ASP A 285 -33.97 -8.23 -0.62
C ASP A 285 -32.79 -8.93 -1.30
N SER A 286 -33.09 -9.89 -2.19
CA SER A 286 -32.07 -10.70 -2.87
C SER A 286 -31.15 -9.88 -3.78
N SER A 287 -31.61 -8.72 -4.26
CA SER A 287 -30.79 -7.78 -5.04
C SER A 287 -29.62 -7.21 -4.25
N LEU A 288 -29.67 -7.23 -2.91
CA LEU A 288 -28.58 -6.78 -2.05
C LEU A 288 -27.47 -7.82 -1.87
N LYS A 289 -27.70 -9.09 -2.22
CA LYS A 289 -26.80 -10.22 -1.89
C LYS A 289 -25.33 -9.96 -2.23
N LYS A 290 -25.05 -9.37 -3.41
CA LYS A 290 -23.69 -9.04 -3.83
C LYS A 290 -23.07 -7.98 -2.92
N ALA A 291 -23.78 -6.86 -2.69
CA ALA A 291 -23.29 -5.79 -1.84
C ALA A 291 -23.10 -6.24 -0.38
N LEU A 292 -24.00 -7.07 0.13
CA LEU A 292 -23.91 -7.62 1.49
C LEU A 292 -22.75 -8.59 1.67
N SER A 293 -22.41 -9.38 0.65
CA SER A 293 -21.27 -10.31 0.70
C SER A 293 -19.91 -9.64 0.86
N LEU A 294 -19.85 -8.32 0.64
CA LEU A 294 -18.65 -7.51 0.75
C LEU A 294 -18.52 -6.82 2.11
N LEU A 295 -19.60 -6.80 2.90
CA LEU A 295 -19.58 -6.22 4.23
C LEU A 295 -18.94 -7.18 5.22
N ASP A 296 -18.15 -6.62 6.13
CA ASP A 296 -17.65 -7.33 7.31
C ASP A 296 -18.83 -7.65 8.25
N ASP A 297 -18.75 -8.75 8.98
CA ASP A 297 -19.81 -9.26 9.88
C ASP A 297 -20.23 -8.28 10.98
N ARG A 298 -19.37 -7.29 11.27
CA ARG A 298 -19.62 -6.18 12.20
C ARG A 298 -20.56 -5.10 11.66
N HIS A 299 -20.96 -5.14 10.38
CA HIS A 299 -21.88 -4.16 9.80
C HIS A 299 -23.32 -4.66 9.84
N GLU A 300 -24.18 -3.92 10.53
CA GLU A 300 -25.63 -4.10 10.47
C GLU A 300 -26.22 -3.19 9.39
N VAL A 301 -26.98 -3.75 8.45
CA VAL A 301 -27.64 -2.96 7.40
C VAL A 301 -28.92 -2.36 7.95
N VAL A 302 -28.93 -1.04 8.14
CA VAL A 302 -30.09 -0.34 8.70
C VAL A 302 -31.10 0.01 7.60
N ARG A 303 -30.59 0.49 6.46
CA ARG A 303 -31.38 0.88 5.30
C ARG A 303 -30.61 0.67 4.00
N ALA A 304 -31.34 0.39 2.93
CA ALA A 304 -30.83 0.32 1.58
C ALA A 304 -31.75 1.07 0.62
N TRP A 305 -31.17 1.63 -0.45
CA TRP A 305 -31.91 2.27 -1.52
C TRP A 305 -31.36 1.85 -2.88
N LYS A 306 -32.25 1.63 -3.83
CA LYS A 306 -31.92 1.53 -5.25
C LYS A 306 -32.03 2.91 -5.87
N VAL A 307 -31.02 3.34 -6.60
CA VAL A 307 -30.98 4.65 -7.26
C VAL A 307 -30.96 4.40 -8.75
N ARG A 308 -31.92 4.94 -9.49
CA ARG A 308 -32.16 4.58 -10.90
C ARG A 308 -30.92 4.80 -11.79
N GLY A 309 -30.19 5.89 -11.58
CA GLY A 309 -28.99 6.26 -12.33
C GLY A 309 -27.70 5.62 -11.84
N LEU A 310 -27.73 4.85 -10.74
CA LEU A 310 -26.55 4.18 -10.22
C LEU A 310 -26.67 2.67 -10.39
N GLN A 311 -25.60 2.05 -10.86
CA GLN A 311 -25.52 0.60 -10.94
C GLN A 311 -25.18 0.05 -9.55
N GLY A 312 -26.19 -0.29 -8.76
CA GLY A 312 -26.02 -0.87 -7.42
C GLY A 312 -26.96 -0.24 -6.39
N HIS A 313 -26.64 -0.45 -5.12
CA HIS A 313 -27.47 0.02 -4.00
C HIS A 313 -26.71 0.99 -3.13
N VAL A 314 -27.36 2.05 -2.64
CA VAL A 314 -26.84 2.86 -1.54
C VAL A 314 -27.16 2.14 -0.23
N LEU A 315 -26.17 1.96 0.64
CA LEU A 315 -26.38 1.29 1.93
C LEU A 315 -26.03 2.23 3.07
N LEU A 316 -26.93 2.31 4.05
CA LEU A 316 -26.63 2.84 5.37
C LEU A 316 -26.46 1.66 6.33
N THR A 317 -25.26 1.55 6.87
CA THR A 317 -24.87 0.48 7.79
C THR A 317 -24.46 1.07 9.14
N ARG A 318 -24.59 0.28 10.20
CA ARG A 318 -24.11 0.59 11.53
C ARG A 318 -22.96 -0.34 11.89
N LYS A 319 -21.88 0.22 12.43
CA LYS A 319 -20.71 -0.52 12.93
C LYS A 319 -20.40 -0.02 14.33
N GLY A 320 -20.95 -0.68 15.34
CA GLY A 320 -20.90 -0.19 16.73
C GLY A 320 -21.57 1.18 16.89
N ALA A 321 -20.77 2.19 17.26
CA ALA A 321 -21.22 3.57 17.45
C ALA A 321 -21.06 4.46 16.18
N GLU A 322 -20.74 3.87 15.03
CA GLU A 322 -20.58 4.59 13.77
C GLU A 322 -21.67 4.25 12.76
N TRP A 323 -22.09 5.25 12.00
CA TRP A 323 -22.99 5.15 10.86
C TRP A 323 -22.18 5.32 9.58
N CYS A 324 -22.16 4.29 8.75
CA CYS A 324 -21.41 4.25 7.50
C CYS A 324 -22.38 4.26 6.30
N LEU A 325 -22.33 5.34 5.53
CA LEU A 325 -23.06 5.48 4.28
C LEU A 325 -22.14 5.09 3.12
N SER A 326 -22.59 4.12 2.31
CA SER A 326 -21.86 3.65 1.13
C SER A 326 -22.65 3.86 -0.16
N VAL A 327 -21.96 4.27 -1.21
CA VAL A 327 -22.52 4.55 -2.54
C VAL A 327 -21.70 3.80 -3.58
N PRO A 328 -22.34 3.08 -4.51
CA PRO A 328 -21.62 2.36 -5.56
C PRO A 328 -20.89 3.34 -6.50
N ASP A 329 -19.67 3.02 -6.93
CA ASP A 329 -18.91 3.86 -7.84
C ASP A 329 -19.29 3.59 -9.30
N PRO A 330 -20.04 4.49 -9.96
CA PRO A 330 -20.53 4.27 -11.31
C PRO A 330 -19.43 4.37 -12.39
N LEU A 331 -18.20 4.77 -12.02
CA LEU A 331 -17.07 4.82 -12.95
C LEU A 331 -16.40 3.45 -13.13
N THR A 332 -16.82 2.45 -12.37
CA THR A 332 -16.16 1.15 -12.27
C THR A 332 -17.01 0.06 -12.91
N ASP A 333 -16.37 -1.00 -13.39
CA ASP A 333 -17.08 -2.17 -13.94
C ASP A 333 -17.70 -3.03 -12.82
N GLN A 334 -17.36 -2.74 -11.55
CA GLN A 334 -17.84 -3.44 -10.37
C GLN A 334 -18.34 -2.45 -9.29
N PRO A 335 -19.40 -1.69 -9.58
CA PRO A 335 -19.83 -0.55 -8.78
C PRO A 335 -20.28 -0.94 -7.36
N ASP A 336 -20.78 -2.17 -7.16
CA ASP A 336 -21.08 -2.67 -5.81
C ASP A 336 -19.84 -3.07 -5.02
N VAL A 337 -18.70 -3.35 -5.67
CA VAL A 337 -17.41 -3.71 -5.05
C VAL A 337 -16.60 -2.47 -4.74
N GLU A 338 -16.50 -1.58 -5.72
CA GLU A 338 -15.80 -0.30 -5.61
C GLU A 338 -16.81 0.74 -5.15
N ARG A 339 -16.85 0.99 -3.84
CA ARG A 339 -17.84 1.87 -3.20
C ARG A 339 -17.15 3.06 -2.53
N GLY A 340 -17.73 4.24 -2.66
CA GLY A 340 -17.41 5.34 -1.74
C GLY A 340 -18.05 5.07 -0.39
N VAL A 341 -17.30 5.20 0.70
CA VAL A 341 -17.80 5.01 2.07
C VAL A 341 -17.45 6.21 2.94
N GLY A 342 -18.46 6.76 3.61
CA GLY A 342 -18.31 7.81 4.62
C GLY A 342 -18.93 7.36 5.94
N CYS A 343 -18.11 7.28 7.00
CA CYS A 343 -18.57 6.95 8.35
C CYS A 343 -18.61 8.19 9.25
N VAL A 344 -19.61 8.27 10.11
CA VAL A 344 -19.78 9.33 11.12
C VAL A 344 -20.16 8.72 12.47
N PRO A 345 -19.72 9.30 13.60
CA PRO A 345 -20.15 8.84 14.91
C PRO A 345 -21.64 9.10 15.15
N ASP A 346 -22.26 8.33 16.05
CA ASP A 346 -23.69 8.38 16.37
C ASP A 346 -24.19 9.79 16.71
N THR A 347 -23.44 10.54 17.52
CA THR A 347 -23.77 11.93 17.89
C THR A 347 -23.84 12.87 16.68
N ARG A 348 -22.98 12.67 15.68
CA ARG A 348 -23.01 13.42 14.42
C ARG A 348 -24.16 12.96 13.54
N PHE A 349 -24.43 11.66 13.50
CA PHE A 349 -25.56 11.13 12.74
C PHE A 349 -26.88 11.67 13.28
N GLN A 350 -27.09 11.66 14.59
CA GLN A 350 -28.32 12.16 15.23
C GLN A 350 -28.56 13.65 14.95
N SER A 351 -27.50 14.44 14.85
CA SER A 351 -27.61 15.89 14.63
C SER A 351 -27.63 16.32 13.16
N ARG A 352 -26.95 15.60 12.26
CA ARG A 352 -26.73 16.03 10.87
C ARG A 352 -26.90 14.94 9.81
N GLY A 353 -27.14 13.70 10.22
CA GLY A 353 -27.19 12.54 9.34
C GLY A 353 -25.81 12.07 8.87
N ALA A 354 -25.80 11.24 7.83
CA ALA A 354 -24.60 10.72 7.18
C ALA A 354 -24.44 11.31 5.77
N TYR A 355 -23.19 11.43 5.33
CA TYR A 355 -22.84 11.99 4.02
C TYR A 355 -21.68 11.20 3.40
N VAL A 356 -21.76 10.99 2.09
CA VAL A 356 -20.64 10.51 1.28
C VAL A 356 -20.64 11.19 -0.08
N GLY A 357 -19.46 11.50 -0.60
CA GLY A 357 -19.27 12.09 -1.92
C GLY A 357 -18.33 11.24 -2.77
N LEU A 358 -18.66 11.07 -4.04
CA LEU A 358 -17.84 10.52 -5.09
C LEU A 358 -17.48 11.64 -6.05
N THR A 359 -16.21 12.00 -6.10
CA THR A 359 -15.70 13.03 -7.02
C THR A 359 -14.77 12.36 -8.02
N PRO A 360 -15.06 12.41 -9.33
CA PRO A 360 -14.16 11.87 -10.34
C PRO A 360 -12.82 12.60 -10.34
N SER A 361 -11.83 12.00 -11.01
CA SER A 361 -10.50 12.59 -11.14
C SER A 361 -10.48 13.93 -11.87
N ASP A 362 -11.47 14.21 -12.73
CA ASP A 362 -11.61 15.50 -13.43
C ASP A 362 -12.29 16.59 -12.57
N GLY A 363 -12.76 16.23 -11.37
CA GLY A 363 -13.44 17.12 -10.43
C GLY A 363 -14.87 17.52 -10.82
N LYS A 364 -15.40 17.04 -11.96
CA LYS A 364 -16.70 17.44 -12.48
C LYS A 364 -17.77 16.39 -12.17
N ASN A 365 -19.04 16.82 -12.13
CA ASN A 365 -20.19 15.92 -12.09
C ASN A 365 -20.18 14.96 -10.88
N GLY A 366 -19.59 15.35 -9.75
CA GLY A 366 -19.44 14.48 -8.59
C GLY A 366 -20.79 14.13 -7.96
N ILE A 367 -20.95 12.92 -7.44
CA ILE A 367 -22.19 12.51 -6.80
C ILE A 367 -22.05 12.69 -5.29
N SER A 368 -23.05 13.30 -4.67
CA SER A 368 -23.13 13.44 -3.23
C SER A 368 -24.43 12.82 -2.72
N VAL A 369 -24.31 11.97 -1.70
CA VAL A 369 -25.43 11.29 -1.07
C VAL A 369 -25.47 11.66 0.40
N THR A 370 -26.63 12.12 0.85
CA THR A 370 -26.88 12.49 2.24
C THR A 370 -28.10 11.74 2.74
N VAL A 371 -28.01 11.14 3.92
CA VAL A 371 -29.14 10.53 4.62
C VAL A 371 -29.38 11.27 5.92
N GLN A 372 -30.61 11.71 6.16
CA GLN A 372 -31.00 12.42 7.37
C GLN A 372 -31.19 11.47 8.57
N PRO A 373 -31.19 11.98 9.82
CA PRO A 373 -31.38 11.17 11.01
C PRO A 373 -32.73 10.42 11.05
N ASP A 374 -33.75 10.89 10.32
CA ASP A 374 -35.07 10.27 10.22
C ASP A 374 -35.09 8.91 9.50
N LEU A 375 -33.96 8.51 8.90
CA LEU A 375 -33.76 7.29 8.11
C LEU A 375 -34.69 7.14 6.89
N LYS A 376 -35.47 8.18 6.57
CA LYS A 376 -36.45 8.21 5.48
C LYS A 376 -36.00 9.15 4.37
N THR A 377 -35.35 10.25 4.75
CA THR A 377 -34.95 11.29 3.82
C THR A 377 -33.54 11.03 3.32
N ILE A 378 -33.44 10.57 2.08
CA ILE A 378 -32.19 10.49 1.31
C ILE A 378 -32.18 11.56 0.22
N ARG A 379 -31.06 12.26 0.07
CA ARG A 379 -30.84 13.25 -0.99
C ARG A 379 -29.61 12.87 -1.78
N ILE A 380 -29.77 12.74 -3.09
CA ILE A 380 -28.70 12.45 -4.03
C ILE A 380 -28.60 13.62 -5.00
N ARG A 381 -27.39 14.18 -5.13
CA ARG A 381 -27.14 15.34 -5.99
C ARG A 381 -25.88 15.10 -6.81
N GLN A 382 -25.95 15.42 -8.09
CA GLN A 382 -24.76 15.63 -8.91
C GLN A 382 -24.26 17.07 -8.72
N ARG A 383 -22.95 17.25 -8.63
CA ARG A 383 -22.26 18.52 -8.34
C ARG A 383 -21.58 19.07 -9.57
#